data_AF-A0A1U7WE29-F1
#
_entry.id   AF-A0A1U7WE29-F1
#
_cell.length_a   1.000
_cell.length_b   1.000
_cell.length_c   1.000
_cell.angle_alpha   90.00
_cell.angle_beta   90.00
_cell.angle_gamma   90.00
#
_symmetry.space_group_name_H-M   'P 1'
#
loop_
_entity.id
_entity.type
_entity.pdbx_description
1 polymer ?
#
loop_
_entity_poly.entity_id
_entity_poly.type
_entity_poly.pdbx_seq_one_letter_code
_entity_poly.pdbx_strand_id
1 'polypeptide(L)'
;MQRLFRAWKARLSRLYSKYNTNEERLSHRPKDVELEDWKYLIQYFGSQDFKVVSDRNKRNREKQITKHTCGTRSFTEVEESTRNPITGEIDTPDKVWEIQHTRKDDRGELVWVDSQSQQIHCVLLCFDVNDYALMRGLLQEVVTQQQSEEIEHPMTRDEILSTVLGERTCYVRGKGYGKKPPKKSNM
;
A
#
# COMPACT_ATOMS: atom_id res chain seq x y z
N MET A 1 -5.30 0.93 -24.33
CA MET A 1 -4.63 2.21 -24.68
C MET A 1 -4.17 3.05 -23.48
N GLN A 2 -4.92 3.14 -22.37
CA GLN A 2 -4.56 4.05 -21.26
C GLN A 2 -3.19 3.77 -20.57
N ARG A 3 -2.76 2.50 -20.47
CA ARG A 3 -1.48 2.13 -19.84
C ARG A 3 -0.26 2.66 -20.61
N LEU A 4 -0.26 2.49 -21.94
CA LEU A 4 0.82 2.96 -22.81
C LEU A 4 0.93 4.49 -22.76
N PHE A 5 -0.21 5.19 -22.80
CA PHE A 5 -0.24 6.64 -22.68
C PHE A 5 0.28 7.14 -21.31
N ARG A 6 -0.09 6.47 -20.21
CA ARG A 6 0.43 6.79 -18.87
C ARG A 6 1.94 6.56 -18.78
N ALA A 7 2.45 5.46 -19.34
CA ALA A 7 3.88 5.16 -19.38
C ALA A 7 4.66 6.18 -20.22
N TRP A 8 4.09 6.56 -21.37
CA TRP A 8 4.63 7.61 -22.25
C TRP A 8 4.72 8.96 -21.51
N LYS A 9 3.62 9.43 -20.89
CA LYS A 9 3.63 10.67 -20.09
C LYS A 9 4.63 10.62 -18.93
N ALA A 10 4.74 9.47 -18.23
CA ALA A 10 5.70 9.30 -17.13
C ALA A 10 7.16 9.33 -17.61
N ARG A 11 7.45 8.85 -18.83
CA ARG A 11 8.78 9.00 -19.44
C ARG A 11 9.09 10.47 -19.75
N LEU A 12 8.13 11.21 -20.31
CA LEU A 12 8.30 12.62 -20.64
C LEU A 12 8.46 13.50 -19.40
N SER A 13 7.67 13.26 -18.36
CA SER A 13 7.83 13.95 -17.07
C SER A 13 9.20 13.68 -16.43
N ARG A 14 9.72 12.44 -16.51
CA ARG A 14 11.08 12.13 -16.06
C ARG A 14 12.14 12.90 -16.84
N LEU A 15 11.97 13.06 -18.15
CA LEU A 15 12.89 13.84 -18.97
C LEU A 15 12.83 15.33 -18.61
N TYR A 16 11.63 15.87 -18.41
CA TYR A 16 11.42 17.25 -17.95
C TYR A 16 12.16 17.53 -16.63
N SER A 17 12.10 16.60 -15.68
CA SER A 17 12.73 16.73 -14.35
C SER A 17 14.25 16.61 -14.34
N LYS A 18 14.90 16.20 -15.45
CA LYS A 18 16.38 16.10 -15.51
C LYS A 18 17.08 17.45 -15.65
N TYR A 19 16.39 18.44 -16.22
CA TYR A 19 16.94 19.75 -16.56
C TYR A 19 16.25 20.82 -15.74
N ASN A 20 16.95 21.93 -15.47
CA ASN A 20 16.43 23.00 -14.63
C ASN A 20 15.81 24.13 -15.46
N THR A 21 16.38 24.44 -16.63
CA THR A 21 15.93 25.53 -17.49
C THR A 21 15.04 25.03 -18.64
N ASN A 22 14.17 25.91 -19.15
CA ASN A 22 13.33 25.55 -20.29
C ASN A 22 14.13 25.42 -21.59
N GLU A 23 15.21 26.18 -21.74
CA GLU A 23 16.11 26.13 -22.90
C GLU A 23 16.79 24.75 -23.01
N GLU A 24 17.32 24.24 -21.90
CA GLU A 24 17.90 22.89 -21.83
C GLU A 24 16.85 21.81 -22.11
N ARG A 25 15.62 21.97 -21.58
CA ARG A 25 14.53 21.02 -21.86
C ARG A 25 14.17 21.01 -23.34
N LEU A 26 14.12 22.17 -24.00
CA LEU A 26 13.79 22.28 -25.42
C LEU A 26 14.88 21.65 -26.31
N SER A 27 16.16 21.80 -25.97
CA SER A 27 17.25 21.17 -26.72
C SER A 27 17.25 19.65 -26.61
N HIS A 28 16.75 19.09 -25.51
CA HIS A 28 16.65 17.65 -25.26
C HIS A 28 15.28 17.06 -25.63
N ARG A 29 14.65 17.56 -26.68
CA ARG A 29 13.38 17.02 -27.19
C ARG A 29 13.51 15.55 -27.64
N PRO A 30 12.61 14.65 -27.21
CA PRO A 30 12.53 13.29 -27.76
C PRO A 30 12.22 13.28 -29.26
N LYS A 31 12.83 12.36 -30.01
CA LYS A 31 12.59 12.22 -31.46
C LYS A 31 11.15 11.85 -31.80
N ASP A 32 10.46 11.19 -30.89
CA ASP A 32 9.08 10.70 -31.05
C ASP A 32 8.01 11.69 -30.58
N VAL A 33 8.38 12.94 -30.31
CA VAL A 33 7.46 14.01 -29.87
C VAL A 33 7.66 15.22 -30.76
N GLU A 34 6.56 15.78 -31.29
CA GLU A 34 6.61 16.99 -32.10
C GLU A 34 7.11 18.19 -31.30
N LEU A 35 7.67 19.20 -31.99
CA LEU A 35 8.22 20.37 -31.32
C LEU A 35 7.15 21.11 -30.50
N GLU A 36 5.98 21.28 -31.08
CA GLU A 36 4.90 22.07 -30.50
C GLU A 36 4.30 21.37 -29.28
N ASP A 37 4.09 20.06 -29.38
CA ASP A 37 3.71 19.21 -28.25
C ASP A 37 4.74 19.28 -27.11
N TRP A 38 6.03 19.28 -27.44
CA TRP A 38 7.07 19.35 -26.41
C TRP A 38 7.10 20.70 -25.68
N LYS A 39 6.93 21.81 -26.40
CA LYS A 39 6.77 23.14 -25.78
C LYS A 39 5.55 23.18 -24.85
N TYR A 40 4.41 22.68 -25.32
CA TYR A 40 3.19 22.59 -24.51
C TYR A 40 3.44 21.76 -23.25
N LEU A 41 4.11 20.61 -23.35
CA LEU A 41 4.42 19.76 -22.21
C LEU A 41 5.36 20.40 -21.20
N ILE A 42 6.38 21.15 -21.65
CA ILE A 42 7.26 21.91 -20.75
C ILE A 42 6.45 22.95 -19.97
N GLN A 43 5.58 23.69 -20.63
CA GLN A 43 4.69 24.66 -19.97
C GLN A 43 3.73 23.96 -19.00
N TYR A 44 3.12 22.86 -19.42
CA TYR A 44 2.19 22.07 -18.61
C TYR A 44 2.86 21.52 -17.34
N PHE A 45 4.03 20.88 -17.44
CA PHE A 45 4.76 20.37 -16.28
C PHE A 45 5.32 21.49 -15.38
N GLY A 46 5.60 22.66 -15.96
CA GLY A 46 6.03 23.84 -15.23
C GLY A 46 4.90 24.57 -14.49
N SER A 47 3.64 24.35 -14.89
CA SER A 47 2.47 25.01 -14.33
C SER A 47 2.29 24.74 -12.84
N GLN A 48 1.77 25.74 -12.13
CA GLN A 48 1.52 25.64 -10.69
C GLN A 48 0.49 24.56 -10.38
N ASP A 49 -0.57 24.46 -11.20
CA ASP A 49 -1.63 23.46 -11.04
C ASP A 49 -1.08 22.03 -11.10
N PHE A 50 -0.20 21.75 -12.06
CA PHE A 50 0.45 20.45 -12.16
C PHE A 50 1.31 20.15 -10.94
N LYS A 51 2.14 21.11 -10.50
CA LYS A 51 3.03 20.96 -9.35
C LYS A 51 2.25 20.67 -8.07
N VAL A 52 1.19 21.43 -7.79
CA VAL A 52 0.34 21.22 -6.60
C VAL A 52 -0.23 19.80 -6.56
N VAL A 53 -0.75 19.31 -7.69
CA VAL A 53 -1.30 17.95 -7.77
C VAL A 53 -0.19 16.90 -7.65
N SER A 54 0.94 17.11 -8.31
CA SER A 54 2.10 16.22 -8.26
C SER A 54 2.66 16.08 -6.85
N ASP A 55 2.86 17.20 -6.15
CA ASP A 55 3.40 17.22 -4.79
C ASP A 55 2.44 16.61 -3.77
N ARG A 56 1.13 16.84 -3.94
CA ARG A 56 0.11 16.16 -3.13
C ARG A 56 0.16 14.65 -3.35
N ASN A 57 0.24 14.19 -4.60
CA ASN A 57 0.32 12.77 -4.92
C ASN A 57 1.62 12.13 -4.41
N LYS A 58 2.74 12.85 -4.48
CA LYS A 58 4.03 12.42 -3.92
C LYS A 58 3.93 12.24 -2.41
N ARG A 59 3.43 13.24 -1.66
CA ARG A 59 3.20 13.14 -0.21
C ARG A 59 2.23 12.02 0.16
N ASN A 60 1.18 11.81 -0.62
CA ASN A 60 0.25 10.71 -0.40
C ASN A 60 0.92 9.34 -0.65
N ARG A 61 1.81 9.26 -1.64
CA ARG A 61 2.57 8.05 -1.94
C ARG A 61 3.63 7.75 -0.89
N GLU A 62 4.26 8.77 -0.31
CA GLU A 62 5.21 8.65 0.80
C GLU A 62 4.54 8.10 2.06
N LYS A 63 3.25 8.37 2.27
CA LYS A 63 2.46 7.79 3.37
C LYS A 63 2.04 6.34 3.13
N GLN A 64 2.32 5.76 1.96
CA GLN A 64 1.98 4.38 1.68
C GLN A 64 2.96 3.47 2.42
N ILE A 65 2.46 2.82 3.48
CA ILE A 65 3.22 1.94 4.36
C ILE A 65 3.50 0.60 3.65
N THR A 66 2.46 -0.05 3.12
CA THR A 66 2.58 -1.35 2.44
C THR A 66 2.15 -1.27 0.99
N LYS A 67 2.77 -2.10 0.13
CA LYS A 67 2.35 -2.31 -1.25
C LYS A 67 1.56 -3.61 -1.34
N HIS A 68 0.56 -3.68 -2.21
CA HIS A 68 -0.16 -4.93 -2.47
C HIS A 68 0.02 -5.37 -3.93
N THR A 69 -0.20 -6.67 -4.19
CA THR A 69 -0.08 -7.32 -5.51
C THR A 69 -1.42 -7.71 -6.12
N CYS A 70 -2.52 -7.44 -5.42
CA CYS A 70 -3.89 -7.80 -5.82
C CYS A 70 -4.35 -7.19 -7.16
N GLY A 71 -3.61 -6.23 -7.70
CA GLY A 71 -3.93 -5.60 -8.98
C GLY A 71 -5.29 -4.91 -8.96
N THR A 72 -6.20 -5.34 -9.84
CA THR A 72 -7.58 -4.84 -9.92
C THR A 72 -8.54 -5.50 -8.93
N ARG A 73 -8.15 -6.65 -8.36
CA ARG A 73 -8.95 -7.36 -7.36
C ARG A 73 -8.98 -6.56 -6.06
N SER A 74 -10.16 -6.46 -5.46
CA SER A 74 -10.29 -5.80 -4.15
C SER A 74 -9.76 -6.70 -3.03
N PHE A 75 -9.42 -6.13 -1.87
CA PHE A 75 -9.02 -6.94 -0.71
C PHE A 75 -10.12 -7.93 -0.29
N THR A 76 -11.39 -7.50 -0.29
CA THR A 76 -12.54 -8.39 -0.03
C THR A 76 -12.61 -9.55 -1.02
N GLU A 77 -12.34 -9.29 -2.30
CA GLU A 77 -12.38 -10.34 -3.32
C GLU A 77 -11.22 -11.34 -3.15
N VAL A 78 -10.05 -10.87 -2.71
CA VAL A 78 -8.93 -11.77 -2.40
C VAL A 78 -9.25 -12.61 -1.17
N GLU A 79 -9.80 -12.00 -0.12
CA GLU A 79 -10.29 -12.72 1.06
C GLU A 79 -11.38 -13.74 0.72
N GLU A 80 -12.32 -13.40 -0.14
CA GLU A 80 -13.39 -14.32 -0.52
C GLU A 80 -12.83 -15.50 -1.36
N SER A 81 -11.76 -15.28 -2.14
CA SER A 81 -11.11 -16.37 -2.87
C SER A 81 -10.34 -17.35 -1.99
N THR A 82 -10.08 -17.00 -0.73
CA THR A 82 -9.50 -17.90 0.26
C THR A 82 -10.56 -18.58 1.12
N ARG A 83 -11.84 -18.46 0.74
CA ARG A 83 -12.93 -19.17 1.42
C ARG A 83 -12.86 -20.65 1.10
N ASN A 84 -12.87 -21.48 2.13
CA ASN A 84 -12.95 -22.93 1.99
C ASN A 84 -14.34 -23.31 1.42
N PRO A 85 -14.42 -24.07 0.31
CA PRO A 85 -15.69 -24.41 -0.32
C PRO A 85 -16.57 -25.35 0.50
N ILE A 86 -15.99 -26.08 1.47
CA ILE A 86 -16.69 -27.05 2.30
C ILE A 86 -17.15 -26.41 3.62
N THR A 87 -16.25 -25.73 4.32
CA THR A 87 -16.57 -25.13 5.63
C THR A 87 -17.18 -23.72 5.50
N GLY A 88 -16.94 -23.04 4.38
CA GLY A 88 -17.38 -21.67 4.15
C GLY A 88 -16.59 -20.62 4.95
N GLU A 89 -15.57 -21.04 5.69
CA GLU A 89 -14.69 -20.19 6.49
C GLU A 89 -13.62 -19.54 5.61
N ILE A 90 -13.29 -18.29 5.93
CA ILE A 90 -12.22 -17.54 5.27
C ILE A 90 -10.90 -17.85 5.97
N ASP A 91 -9.82 -18.03 5.19
CA ASP A 91 -8.47 -18.20 5.74
C ASP A 91 -8.05 -17.10 6.74
N THR A 92 -7.07 -17.48 7.57
CA THR A 92 -6.49 -16.66 8.61
C THR A 92 -5.89 -15.35 8.08
N PRO A 93 -5.82 -14.29 8.92
CA PRO A 93 -5.27 -12.99 8.54
C PRO A 93 -3.88 -13.06 7.89
N ASP A 94 -2.97 -13.88 8.41
CA ASP A 94 -1.62 -14.09 7.89
C ASP A 94 -1.61 -14.62 6.44
N LYS A 95 -2.44 -15.63 6.14
CA LYS A 95 -2.53 -16.25 4.80
C LYS A 95 -3.13 -15.33 3.76
N VAL A 96 -4.18 -14.63 4.13
CA VAL A 96 -4.73 -13.60 3.25
C VAL A 96 -3.69 -12.50 3.02
N TRP A 97 -2.98 -12.07 4.05
CA TRP A 97 -1.95 -11.04 3.94
C TRP A 97 -0.82 -11.47 3.01
N GLU A 98 -0.35 -12.72 3.14
CA GLU A 98 0.64 -13.36 2.26
C GLU A 98 0.22 -13.27 0.80
N ILE A 99 -1.00 -13.67 0.46
CA ILE A 99 -1.53 -13.58 -0.91
C ILE A 99 -1.58 -12.14 -1.41
N GLN A 100 -1.98 -11.20 -0.54
CA GLN A 100 -2.13 -9.80 -0.92
C GLN A 100 -0.81 -9.05 -1.12
N HIS A 101 0.29 -9.52 -0.50
CA HIS A 101 1.58 -8.79 -0.43
C HIS A 101 2.78 -9.61 -0.93
N THR A 102 2.54 -10.75 -1.57
CA THR A 102 3.57 -11.52 -2.29
C THR A 102 3.31 -11.53 -3.78
N ARG A 103 4.38 -11.74 -4.56
CA ARG A 103 4.32 -12.01 -5.99
C ARG A 103 5.19 -13.21 -6.32
N LYS A 104 4.93 -13.83 -7.46
CA LYS A 104 5.85 -14.82 -8.03
C LYS A 104 7.00 -14.12 -8.75
N ASP A 105 8.21 -14.58 -8.51
CA ASP A 105 9.38 -14.18 -9.30
C ASP A 105 9.45 -14.94 -10.64
N ASP A 106 10.50 -14.71 -11.43
CA ASP A 106 10.68 -15.36 -12.73
C ASP A 106 10.86 -16.90 -12.61
N ARG A 107 11.16 -17.40 -11.41
CA ARG A 107 11.31 -18.83 -11.09
C ARG A 107 10.01 -19.44 -10.56
N GLY A 108 9.01 -18.62 -10.28
CA GLY A 108 7.72 -19.02 -9.71
C GLY A 108 7.66 -18.99 -8.19
N GLU A 109 8.74 -18.58 -7.52
CA GLU A 109 8.83 -18.53 -6.06
C GLU A 109 8.12 -17.30 -5.49
N LEU A 110 7.51 -17.45 -4.32
CA LEU A 110 6.82 -16.35 -3.65
C LEU A 110 7.83 -15.42 -2.99
N VAL A 111 7.76 -14.14 -3.35
CA VAL A 111 8.61 -13.08 -2.82
C VAL A 111 7.73 -11.94 -2.30
N TRP A 112 8.05 -11.46 -1.10
CA TRP A 112 7.43 -10.28 -0.51
C TRP A 112 7.71 -9.02 -1.35
N VAL A 113 6.70 -8.15 -1.49
CA VAL A 113 6.85 -6.91 -2.27
C VAL A 113 7.68 -5.83 -1.60
N ASP A 114 7.76 -5.86 -0.27
CA ASP A 114 8.59 -5.00 0.56
C ASP A 114 8.86 -5.69 1.90
N SER A 115 9.93 -5.27 2.56
CA SER A 115 10.36 -5.82 3.86
C SER A 115 9.33 -5.58 4.97
N GLN A 116 8.59 -4.46 4.89
CA GLN A 116 7.57 -4.13 5.88
C GLN A 116 6.39 -5.10 5.84
N SER A 117 5.98 -5.53 4.65
CA SER A 117 4.92 -6.53 4.48
C SER A 117 5.31 -7.88 5.09
N GLN A 118 6.58 -8.26 4.98
CA GLN A 118 7.11 -9.46 5.64
C GLN A 118 7.09 -9.31 7.17
N GLN A 119 7.51 -8.16 7.71
CA GLN A 119 7.47 -7.90 9.15
C GLN A 119 6.04 -7.99 9.68
N ILE A 120 5.08 -7.38 8.98
CA ILE A 120 3.66 -7.44 9.34
C ILE A 120 3.14 -8.89 9.30
N HIS A 121 3.50 -9.67 8.29
CA HIS A 121 3.15 -11.09 8.23
C HIS A 121 3.65 -11.86 9.45
N CYS A 122 4.92 -11.66 9.84
CA CYS A 122 5.47 -12.30 11.03
C CYS A 122 4.66 -11.92 12.29
N VAL A 123 4.25 -10.66 12.42
CA VAL A 123 3.41 -10.22 13.54
C VAL A 123 2.05 -10.90 13.50
N LEU A 124 1.35 -10.90 12.35
CA LEU A 124 0.04 -11.56 12.20
C LEU A 124 0.12 -13.05 12.56
N LEU A 125 1.15 -13.75 12.08
CA LEU A 125 1.38 -15.15 12.40
C LEU A 125 1.59 -15.36 13.91
N CYS A 126 2.30 -14.47 14.61
CA CYS A 126 2.45 -14.56 16.06
C CYS A 126 1.14 -14.35 16.83
N PHE A 127 0.24 -13.49 16.34
CA PHE A 127 -1.09 -13.28 16.94
C PHE A 127 -2.00 -14.50 16.75
N ASP A 128 -1.94 -15.15 15.59
CA ASP A 128 -2.78 -16.31 15.26
C ASP A 128 -2.33 -17.61 15.93
N VAL A 129 -1.03 -17.78 16.20
CA VAL A 129 -0.47 -19.02 16.78
C VAL A 129 -0.49 -19.03 18.33
N ASN A 130 -0.82 -17.90 18.98
CA ASN A 130 -0.78 -17.75 20.43
C ASN A 130 0.57 -18.17 21.07
N ASP A 131 1.66 -18.09 20.29
CA ASP A 131 3.02 -18.47 20.73
C ASP A 131 3.79 -17.21 21.17
N TYR A 132 3.51 -16.82 22.41
CA TYR A 132 4.06 -15.65 23.10
C TYR A 132 5.59 -15.60 23.20
N ALA A 133 6.31 -16.66 22.80
CA ALA A 133 7.76 -16.73 22.89
C ALA A 133 8.48 -15.78 21.91
N LEU A 134 7.96 -15.60 20.69
CA LEU A 134 8.60 -14.75 19.67
C LEU A 134 8.29 -13.25 19.83
N MET A 135 7.15 -12.93 20.47
CA MET A 135 6.72 -11.57 20.79
C MET A 135 7.61 -10.87 21.84
N ARG A 136 8.31 -11.62 22.72
CA ARG A 136 9.17 -11.04 23.77
C ARG A 136 10.37 -10.25 23.25
N GLY A 137 10.87 -10.55 22.06
CA GLY A 137 12.11 -9.93 21.55
C GLY A 137 11.92 -8.58 20.86
N LEU A 138 10.70 -8.27 20.38
CA LEU A 138 10.45 -7.12 19.50
C LEU A 138 9.54 -6.03 20.10
N LEU A 139 8.81 -6.31 21.18
CA LEU A 139 7.85 -5.37 21.78
C LEU A 139 8.10 -5.14 23.28
N GLN A 140 9.23 -4.52 23.61
CA GLN A 140 9.61 -4.14 24.97
C GLN A 140 8.94 -2.83 25.45
N GLU A 141 7.61 -2.69 25.33
CA GLU A 141 6.88 -1.62 26.06
C GLU A 141 5.35 -1.79 26.11
N VAL A 142 4.74 -2.56 25.19
CA VAL A 142 3.26 -2.68 25.11
C VAL A 142 2.70 -3.90 25.86
N VAL A 143 3.52 -4.93 26.11
CA VAL A 143 3.05 -6.22 26.67
C VAL A 143 2.99 -6.24 28.21
N THR A 144 3.47 -5.20 28.91
CA THR A 144 3.46 -5.16 30.38
C THR A 144 2.10 -4.87 31.02
N GLN A 145 1.01 -4.67 30.25
CA GLN A 145 -0.33 -4.44 30.80
C GLN A 145 -1.34 -5.58 30.58
N GLN A 146 -0.99 -6.65 29.86
CA GLN A 146 -1.91 -7.78 29.63
C GLN A 146 -1.35 -9.08 30.23
N GLN A 147 -1.08 -9.07 31.53
CA GLN A 147 -1.00 -10.31 32.30
C GLN A 147 -2.34 -10.56 32.98
N SER A 148 -2.71 -11.84 32.98
CA SER A 148 -3.80 -12.49 33.71
C SER A 148 -5.23 -12.14 33.29
N GLU A 149 -5.73 -12.86 32.30
CA GLU A 149 -7.02 -13.57 32.38
C GLU A 149 -7.02 -14.65 31.29
N GLU A 150 -7.49 -15.86 31.61
CA GLU A 150 -7.72 -16.92 30.63
C GLU A 150 -8.56 -16.36 29.48
N ILE A 151 -8.14 -16.59 28.24
CA ILE A 151 -8.79 -16.02 27.05
C ILE A 151 -10.15 -16.71 26.87
N GLU A 152 -11.19 -16.20 27.56
CA GLU A 152 -12.58 -16.60 27.33
C GLU A 152 -13.06 -16.19 25.93
N HIS A 153 -12.38 -15.24 25.27
CA HIS A 153 -12.76 -14.69 23.97
C HIS A 153 -11.54 -14.48 23.06
N PRO A 154 -11.26 -15.40 22.12
CA PRO A 154 -10.17 -15.22 21.15
C PRO A 154 -10.42 -13.97 20.30
N MET A 155 -9.36 -13.19 20.09
CA MET A 155 -9.43 -11.95 19.31
C MET A 155 -9.93 -12.24 17.90
N THR A 156 -10.90 -11.48 17.43
CA THR A 156 -11.44 -11.65 16.09
C THR A 156 -10.44 -11.17 15.03
N ARG A 157 -10.56 -11.69 13.81
CA ARG A 157 -9.75 -11.28 12.64
C ARG A 157 -9.63 -9.76 12.48
N ASP A 158 -10.73 -9.04 12.64
CA ASP A 158 -10.74 -7.59 12.47
C ASP A 158 -10.01 -6.86 13.62
N GLU A 159 -10.05 -7.41 14.84
CA GLU A 159 -9.29 -6.88 15.98
C GLU A 159 -7.78 -7.14 15.84
N ILE A 160 -7.38 -8.32 15.35
CA ILE A 160 -5.97 -8.62 15.04
C ILE A 160 -5.46 -7.64 13.98
N LEU A 161 -6.19 -7.49 12.88
CA LEU A 161 -5.81 -6.57 11.81
C LEU A 161 -5.77 -5.12 12.27
N SER A 162 -6.69 -4.70 13.14
CA SER A 162 -6.71 -3.35 13.71
C SER A 162 -5.52 -3.10 14.64
N THR A 163 -5.08 -4.12 15.38
CA THR A 163 -3.93 -4.02 16.27
C THR A 163 -2.62 -3.89 15.48
N VAL A 164 -2.47 -4.68 14.40
CA VAL A 164 -1.23 -4.70 13.60
C VAL A 164 -1.13 -3.56 12.60
N LEU A 165 -2.23 -3.27 11.88
CA LEU A 165 -2.25 -2.28 10.79
C LEU A 165 -2.76 -0.91 11.24
N GLY A 166 -3.26 -0.81 12.48
CA GLY A 166 -4.01 0.33 12.98
C GLY A 166 -5.46 0.36 12.48
N GLU A 167 -6.26 1.23 13.10
CA GLU A 167 -7.64 1.44 12.68
C GLU A 167 -7.69 2.05 11.27
N ARG A 168 -8.39 1.37 10.35
CA ARG A 168 -8.65 1.90 9.02
C ARG A 168 -9.57 3.11 9.14
N THR A 169 -9.06 4.30 8.84
CA THR A 169 -9.82 5.56 8.90
C THR A 169 -10.50 5.95 7.58
N CYS A 170 -10.24 5.18 6.53
CA CYS A 170 -10.61 5.51 5.16
C CYS A 170 -11.45 4.42 4.50
N TYR A 171 -11.98 4.73 3.31
CA TYR A 171 -12.76 3.80 2.51
C TYR A 171 -11.88 2.72 1.88
N VAL A 172 -12.25 1.46 2.11
CA VAL A 172 -11.67 0.30 1.43
C VAL A 172 -12.73 -0.28 0.50
N ARG A 173 -12.40 -0.38 -0.79
CA ARG A 173 -13.29 -0.96 -1.80
C ARG A 173 -13.68 -2.38 -1.38
N GLY A 174 -14.98 -2.64 -1.26
CA GLY A 174 -15.53 -3.92 -0.83
C GLY A 174 -15.61 -4.12 0.70
N LYS A 175 -15.06 -3.22 1.51
CA LYS A 175 -15.17 -3.23 2.99
C LYS A 175 -15.91 -1.99 3.53
N GLY A 176 -16.15 -0.99 2.69
CA GLY A 176 -16.84 0.24 3.10
C GLY A 176 -15.90 1.26 3.76
N TYR A 177 -16.49 2.26 4.41
CA TYR A 177 -15.74 3.25 5.20
C TYR A 177 -15.33 2.64 6.54
N GLY A 178 -14.04 2.69 6.85
CA GLY A 178 -13.57 2.37 8.19
C GLY A 178 -13.97 3.40 9.26
N LYS A 179 -13.60 3.15 10.52
CA LYS A 179 -13.99 4.00 11.66
C LYS A 179 -13.52 5.44 11.43
N LYS A 180 -14.42 6.41 11.58
CA LYS A 180 -14.06 7.82 11.43
C LYS A 180 -13.14 8.20 12.60
N PRO A 181 -11.94 8.76 12.33
CA PRO A 181 -11.07 9.20 13.41
C PRO A 181 -11.77 10.32 14.20
N PRO A 182 -11.53 10.40 15.52
CA PRO A 182 -12.08 11.47 16.34
C PRO A 182 -11.60 12.81 15.77
N LYS A 183 -12.52 13.78 15.66
CA LYS A 183 -12.17 15.13 15.18
C LYS A 183 -11.10 15.69 16.12
N LYS A 184 -9.94 16.06 15.58
CA LYS A 184 -8.94 16.81 16.35
C LYS A 184 -9.59 18.11 16.83
N SER A 185 -9.78 18.25 18.13
CA SER A 185 -10.05 19.54 18.74
C SER A 185 -8.81 20.40 18.52
N ASN A 186 -8.96 21.53 17.84
CA ASN A 186 -7.89 22.52 17.80
C ASN A 186 -7.67 23.01 19.24
N MET A 187 -6.53 22.64 19.83
CA MET A 187 -5.94 23.38 20.95
C MET A 187 -5.04 24.47 20.39
#